data_AF-A0A1I1E2M8-F1
#
_entry.id   AF-A0A1I1E2M8-F1
#
_cell.length_a   1.000
_cell.length_b   1.000
_cell.length_c   1.000
_cell.angle_alpha   90.00
_cell.angle_beta   90.00
_cell.angle_gamma   90.00
#
_symmetry.space_group_name_H-M   'P 1'
#
loop_
_entity.id
_entity.type
_entity.pdbx_description
1 polymer ?
#
loop_
_entity_poly.entity_id
_entity_poly.type
_entity_poly.pdbx_seq_one_letter_code
_entity_poly.pdbx_strand_id
1 'polypeptide(L)'
;MSESKKTIIGRFDKADFPVLNLEGISVKIDTGAYTSSIHCDEIVEKDDVLYCKFLDEEHDQYNGKEFIFKDYDIIYVRSSNGMIQKRYQIESKIKLFNKIYKISLSLSSRQEMRFPVLLGRKFLSNKFIVDPQLIDLSFNNQHQTNEH
;
A
#
# COMPACT_ATOMS: atom_id res chain seq x y z
N MET A 1 20.60 -10.25 -19.90
CA MET A 1 20.16 -9.34 -18.82
C MET A 1 20.64 -9.94 -17.51
N SER A 2 21.47 -9.25 -16.73
CA SER A 2 21.88 -9.74 -15.41
C SER A 2 20.66 -9.76 -14.49
N GLU A 3 20.27 -10.93 -13.97
CA GLU A 3 19.24 -11.01 -12.93
C GLU A 3 19.72 -10.24 -11.71
N SER A 4 19.09 -9.10 -11.41
CA SER A 4 19.29 -8.45 -10.12
C SER A 4 18.75 -9.37 -9.03
N LYS A 5 19.57 -9.67 -8.02
CA LYS A 5 19.15 -10.46 -6.86
C LYS A 5 17.89 -9.84 -6.25
N LYS A 6 16.76 -10.56 -6.28
CA LYS A 6 15.49 -10.14 -5.67
C LYS A 6 15.61 -10.16 -4.15
N THR A 7 14.98 -9.20 -3.49
CA THR A 7 14.92 -9.16 -2.01
C THR A 7 13.83 -10.11 -1.51
N ILE A 8 14.10 -10.88 -0.45
CA ILE A 8 13.07 -11.71 0.19
C ILE A 8 12.20 -10.80 1.07
N ILE A 9 10.87 -10.91 0.95
CA ILE A 9 9.89 -10.22 1.79
C ILE A 9 8.96 -11.24 2.43
N GLY A 10 8.50 -10.95 3.65
CA GLY A 10 7.53 -11.79 4.36
C GLY A 10 6.10 -11.67 3.84
N ARG A 11 5.15 -12.36 4.51
CA ARG A 11 3.72 -12.22 4.23
C ARG A 11 3.11 -10.90 4.75
N PHE A 12 3.71 -10.30 5.78
CA PHE A 12 3.35 -9.01 6.36
C PHE A 12 4.62 -8.19 6.61
N ASP A 13 4.52 -6.87 6.59
CA ASP A 13 5.60 -5.95 6.96
C ASP A 13 5.03 -4.61 7.44
N LYS A 14 5.90 -3.66 7.78
CA LYS A 14 5.55 -2.24 7.96
C LYS A 14 6.21 -1.37 6.91
N ALA A 15 5.48 -0.38 6.40
CA ALA A 15 5.97 0.52 5.36
C ALA A 15 5.57 1.98 5.61
N ASP A 16 6.41 2.90 5.12
CA ASP A 16 6.10 4.33 5.15
C ASP A 16 5.60 4.77 3.78
N PHE A 17 4.62 5.67 3.77
CA PHE A 17 4.09 6.34 2.59
C PHE A 17 4.36 7.85 2.71
N PRO A 18 5.59 8.30 2.41
CA PRO A 18 6.01 9.67 2.71
C PRO A 18 5.19 10.75 1.99
N VAL A 19 4.65 10.46 0.80
CA VAL A 19 3.78 11.41 0.07
C VAL A 19 2.42 11.54 0.74
N LEU A 20 2.00 10.52 1.50
CA LEU A 20 0.75 10.49 2.24
C LEU A 20 0.94 10.84 3.72
N ASN A 21 2.17 11.16 4.16
CA ASN A 21 2.50 11.38 5.57
C ASN A 21 2.03 10.25 6.50
N LEU A 22 2.18 9.00 6.05
CA LEU A 22 1.85 7.81 6.85
C LEU A 22 3.13 7.04 7.16
N GLU A 23 3.37 6.69 8.42
CA GLU A 23 4.58 5.99 8.86
C GLU A 23 4.24 4.67 9.55
N GLY A 24 5.09 3.64 9.38
CA GLY A 24 4.93 2.37 10.08
C GLY A 24 3.62 1.63 9.78
N ILE A 25 3.02 1.85 8.61
CA ILE A 25 1.73 1.27 8.23
C ILE A 25 1.86 -0.22 7.99
N SER A 26 0.99 -1.00 8.64
CA SER A 26 0.94 -2.45 8.45
C SER A 26 0.52 -2.78 7.01
N VAL A 27 1.37 -3.51 6.30
CA VAL A 27 1.12 -3.95 4.92
C VAL A 27 1.01 -5.46 4.85
N LYS A 28 0.05 -5.96 4.08
CA LYS A 28 -0.03 -7.38 3.70
C LYS A 28 0.48 -7.57 2.29
N ILE A 29 1.36 -8.55 2.12
CA ILE A 29 1.90 -8.93 0.81
C ILE A 29 0.92 -9.94 0.21
N ASP A 30 0.20 -9.51 -0.83
CA ASP A 30 -0.92 -10.26 -1.40
C ASP A 30 -0.61 -10.69 -2.84
N THR A 31 -0.05 -11.89 -2.97
CA THR A 31 0.23 -12.49 -4.27
C THR A 31 -1.04 -12.86 -5.05
N GLY A 32 -2.21 -12.89 -4.41
CA GLY A 32 -3.51 -13.07 -5.06
C GLY A 32 -4.03 -11.80 -5.74
N ALA A 33 -3.65 -10.62 -5.25
CA ALA A 33 -4.04 -9.33 -5.82
C ALA A 33 -3.11 -8.88 -6.96
N TYR A 34 -3.67 -8.35 -8.06
CA TYR A 34 -2.86 -7.75 -9.13
C TYR A 34 -2.39 -6.34 -8.76
N THR A 35 -3.31 -5.47 -8.38
CA THR A 35 -3.05 -4.09 -7.94
C THR A 35 -2.87 -4.00 -6.43
N SER A 36 -2.09 -3.03 -5.97
CA SER A 36 -2.04 -2.67 -4.56
C SER A 36 -3.24 -1.79 -4.19
N SER A 37 -3.68 -1.86 -2.93
CA SER A 37 -4.80 -1.07 -2.42
C SER A 37 -4.48 -0.48 -1.05
N ILE A 38 -5.09 0.67 -0.76
CA ILE A 38 -5.06 1.30 0.55
C ILE A 38 -6.49 1.57 1.03
N HIS A 39 -6.72 1.32 2.31
CA HIS A 39 -7.96 1.65 2.98
C HIS A 39 -8.07 3.18 3.13
N CYS A 40 -9.24 3.70 2.78
CA CYS A 40 -9.57 5.12 2.92
C CYS A 40 -11.08 5.29 3.03
N ASP A 41 -11.47 6.32 3.78
CA ASP A 41 -12.84 6.75 3.99
C ASP A 41 -13.13 8.05 3.25
N GLU A 42 -14.42 8.40 3.18
CA GLU A 42 -14.92 9.65 2.60
C GLU A 42 -14.41 9.91 1.18
N ILE A 43 -14.35 8.85 0.34
CA ILE A 43 -13.89 8.96 -1.04
C ILE A 43 -14.93 9.71 -1.88
N VAL A 44 -14.65 10.96 -2.24
CA VAL A 44 -15.55 11.83 -3.00
C VAL A 44 -14.82 12.42 -4.20
N GLU A 45 -15.39 12.30 -5.40
CA GLU A 45 -14.94 12.97 -6.61
C GLU A 45 -15.86 14.17 -6.88
N LYS A 46 -15.31 15.38 -6.95
CA LYS A 46 -16.05 16.60 -7.26
C LYS A 46 -15.20 17.54 -8.11
N ASP A 47 -15.76 18.00 -9.23
CA ASP A 47 -15.11 18.95 -10.15
C ASP A 47 -13.70 18.49 -10.60
N ASP A 48 -13.57 17.20 -10.97
CA ASP A 48 -12.31 16.52 -11.35
C ASP A 48 -11.23 16.55 -10.26
N VAL A 49 -11.66 16.68 -9.00
CA VAL A 49 -10.79 16.60 -7.82
C VAL A 49 -11.28 15.48 -6.91
N LEU A 50 -10.36 14.61 -6.51
CA LEU A 50 -10.61 13.50 -5.63
C LEU A 50 -10.21 13.85 -4.19
N TYR A 51 -11.13 13.63 -3.26
CA TYR A 51 -10.98 13.83 -1.83
C TYR A 51 -11.08 12.48 -1.13
N CYS A 52 -10.23 12.25 -0.13
CA CYS A 52 -10.35 11.09 0.76
C CYS A 52 -9.59 11.29 2.07
N LYS A 53 -9.92 10.50 3.09
CA LYS A 53 -9.14 10.38 4.32
C LYS A 53 -8.54 8.98 4.41
N PHE A 54 -7.27 8.86 4.77
CA PHE A 54 -6.62 7.56 4.94
C PHE A 54 -6.74 7.07 6.38
N LEU A 55 -6.88 5.75 6.52
CA LEU A 55 -6.98 5.03 7.80
C LEU A 55 -8.28 5.32 8.56
N ASP A 56 -8.68 4.38 9.42
CA ASP A 56 -9.81 4.55 10.33
C ASP A 56 -9.39 5.39 11.55
N GLU A 57 -10.34 6.08 12.21
CA GLU A 57 -10.09 6.90 13.41
C GLU A 57 -9.40 6.13 14.55
N GLU A 58 -9.62 4.82 14.64
CA GLU A 58 -9.03 3.93 15.65
C GLU A 58 -7.56 3.58 15.37
N HIS A 59 -7.04 3.88 14.18
CA HIS A 59 -5.67 3.55 13.80
C HIS A 59 -4.68 4.59 14.37
N ASP A 60 -3.59 4.15 15.02
CA ASP A 60 -2.60 5.04 15.68
C ASP A 60 -1.99 6.13 14.79
N GLN A 61 -2.01 5.93 13.48
CA GLN A 61 -1.48 6.85 12.46
C GLN A 61 -2.57 7.67 11.75
N TYR A 62 -3.82 7.55 12.19
CA TYR A 62 -4.89 8.39 11.72
C TYR A 62 -4.62 9.84 12.12
N ASN A 63 -4.69 10.74 11.14
CA ASN A 63 -4.40 12.15 11.33
C ASN A 63 -5.59 13.05 11.00
N GLY A 64 -6.75 12.47 10.65
CA GLY A 64 -7.96 13.20 10.26
C GLY A 64 -7.82 14.09 9.02
N LYS A 65 -6.67 14.04 8.35
CA LYS A 65 -6.33 14.95 7.26
C LYS A 65 -7.04 14.50 5.99
N GLU A 66 -7.74 15.44 5.38
CA GLU A 66 -8.24 15.28 4.02
C GLU A 66 -7.08 15.36 3.02
N PHE A 67 -7.00 14.37 2.14
CA PHE A 67 -6.09 14.33 1.02
C PHE A 67 -6.83 14.68 -0.26
N ILE A 68 -6.20 15.52 -1.07
CA ILE A 68 -6.75 16.07 -2.31
C ILE A 68 -5.85 15.66 -3.46
N PHE A 69 -6.41 15.01 -4.48
CA PHE A 69 -5.71 14.55 -5.67
C PHE A 69 -6.36 15.14 -6.93
N LYS A 70 -5.54 15.80 -7.76
CA LYS A 70 -5.93 16.24 -9.11
C LYS A 70 -5.55 15.23 -10.18
N ASP A 71 -4.51 14.44 -9.90
CA ASP A 71 -4.04 13.38 -10.78
C ASP A 71 -4.45 12.03 -10.17
N TYR A 72 -5.44 11.38 -10.76
CA TYR A 72 -5.88 10.04 -10.42
C TYR A 72 -6.44 9.33 -11.66
N ASP A 73 -6.41 8.01 -11.62
CA ASP A 73 -7.00 7.15 -12.64
C ASP A 73 -8.26 6.47 -12.12
N ILE A 74 -9.16 6.08 -13.04
CA ILE A 74 -10.26 5.18 -12.74
C ILE A 74 -9.89 3.78 -13.23
N ILE A 75 -9.97 2.81 -12.32
CA ILE A 75 -9.73 1.40 -12.63
C ILE A 75 -10.93 0.54 -12.27
N TYR A 76 -11.03 -0.63 -12.90
CA TYR A 76 -12.01 -1.65 -12.57
C TYR A 76 -11.32 -2.84 -11.90
N VAL A 77 -11.65 -3.07 -10.63
CA VAL A 77 -11.06 -4.15 -9.84
C VAL A 77 -12.09 -5.27 -9.69
N ARG A 78 -11.70 -6.49 -10.06
CA ARG A 78 -12.49 -7.70 -9.83
C ARG A 78 -12.12 -8.33 -8.50
N SER A 79 -13.08 -8.50 -7.61
CA SER A 79 -12.89 -9.24 -6.36
C SER A 79 -12.95 -10.76 -6.59
N SER A 80 -12.51 -11.51 -5.58
CA SER A 80 -12.52 -12.99 -5.60
C SER A 80 -13.93 -13.58 -5.74
N ASN A 81 -14.97 -12.87 -5.32
CA ASN A 81 -16.38 -13.25 -5.53
C ASN A 81 -16.92 -12.89 -6.93
N GLY A 82 -16.05 -12.40 -7.84
CA GLY A 82 -16.39 -12.11 -9.23
C GLY A 82 -16.97 -10.72 -9.49
N MET A 83 -17.33 -9.96 -8.45
CA MET A 83 -17.86 -8.59 -8.59
C MET A 83 -16.82 -7.63 -9.13
N ILE A 84 -17.24 -6.71 -9.98
CA ILE A 84 -16.39 -5.65 -10.54
C ILE A 84 -16.75 -4.33 -9.84
N GLN A 85 -15.75 -3.61 -9.37
CA GLN A 85 -15.90 -2.32 -8.71
C GLN A 85 -15.09 -1.26 -9.44
N LYS A 86 -15.72 -0.10 -9.72
CA LYS A 86 -15.02 1.14 -10.09
C LYS A 86 -14.23 1.60 -8.85
N ARG A 87 -12.93 1.89 -9.02
CA ARG A 87 -12.08 2.47 -7.97
C ARG A 87 -11.22 3.58 -8.54
N TYR A 88 -10.91 4.56 -7.69
CA TYR A 88 -9.88 5.54 -7.99
C TYR A 88 -8.49 4.96 -7.68
N GLN A 89 -7.50 5.31 -8.48
CA GLN A 89 -6.11 4.94 -8.30
C GLN A 89 -5.26 6.20 -8.27
N ILE A 90 -4.38 6.29 -7.27
CA ILE A 90 -3.41 7.38 -7.13
C ILE A 90 -2.00 6.83 -7.26
N GLU A 91 -1.07 7.67 -7.70
CA GLU A 91 0.37 7.40 -7.63
C GLU A 91 0.95 7.95 -6.32
N SER A 92 1.82 7.18 -5.69
CA SER A 92 2.46 7.54 -4.43
C SER A 92 3.88 6.96 -4.34
N LYS A 93 4.50 7.09 -3.18
CA LYS A 93 5.79 6.49 -2.84
C LYS A 93 5.63 5.61 -1.61
N ILE A 94 6.31 4.47 -1.61
CA ILE A 94 6.41 3.53 -0.49
C ILE A 94 7.87 3.30 -0.13
N LYS A 95 8.19 3.31 1.16
CA LYS A 95 9.52 2.96 1.68
C LYS A 95 9.49 1.55 2.27
N LEU A 96 10.34 0.68 1.73
CA LEU A 96 10.57 -0.70 2.18
C LEU A 96 12.07 -1.02 2.05
N PHE A 97 12.64 -1.73 3.02
CA PHE A 97 14.08 -2.07 3.06
C PHE A 97 14.98 -0.85 2.85
N ASN A 98 14.69 0.26 3.53
CA ASN A 98 15.38 1.55 3.38
C ASN A 98 15.45 2.10 1.94
N LYS A 99 14.57 1.64 1.05
CA LYS A 99 14.47 2.09 -0.34
C LYS A 99 13.08 2.63 -0.62
N ILE A 100 13.03 3.71 -1.39
CA ILE A 100 11.78 4.34 -1.83
C ILE A 100 11.44 3.85 -3.23
N TYR A 101 10.20 3.40 -3.40
CA TYR A 101 9.66 2.92 -4.67
C TYR A 101 8.42 3.74 -5.06
N LYS A 102 8.19 3.89 -6.37
CA LYS A 102 6.90 4.34 -6.88
C LYS A 102 5.87 3.23 -6.72
N ILE A 103 4.63 3.58 -6.41
CA ILE A 103 3.53 2.65 -6.26
C ILE A 103 2.20 3.29 -6.70
N SER A 104 1.40 2.55 -7.46
CA SER A 104 -0.01 2.87 -7.70
C SER A 104 -0.87 2.21 -6.62
N LEU A 105 -1.75 2.97 -5.97
CA LEU A 105 -2.65 2.50 -4.93
C LEU A 105 -4.10 2.71 -5.35
N SER A 106 -4.88 1.64 -5.41
CA SER A 106 -6.33 1.77 -5.55
C SER A 106 -6.96 2.12 -4.20
N LEU A 107 -7.79 3.16 -4.18
CA LEU A 107 -8.57 3.57 -3.02
C LEU A 107 -9.72 2.58 -2.78
N SER A 108 -9.87 2.11 -1.54
CA SER A 108 -10.96 1.21 -1.18
C SER A 108 -11.53 1.52 0.21
N SER A 109 -12.83 1.80 0.27
CA SER A 109 -13.59 1.81 1.51
C SER A 109 -13.91 0.36 1.90
N ARG A 110 -13.15 -0.18 2.84
CA ARG A 110 -13.38 -1.52 3.37
C ARG A 110 -13.44 -1.44 4.88
N GLN A 111 -14.64 -1.53 5.43
CA GLN A 111 -14.84 -1.67 6.87
C GLN A 111 -14.24 -3.02 7.33
N GLU A 112 -13.59 -3.02 8.49
CA GLU A 112 -13.00 -4.19 9.16
C GLU A 112 -11.83 -4.88 8.42
N MET A 113 -10.80 -4.14 7.99
CA MET A 113 -9.56 -4.77 7.51
C MET A 113 -8.45 -4.77 8.57
N ARG A 114 -7.95 -5.96 8.91
CA ARG A 114 -6.72 -6.15 9.72
C ARG A 114 -5.48 -5.45 9.16
N PHE A 115 -5.43 -5.20 7.84
CA PHE A 115 -4.31 -4.54 7.18
C PHE A 115 -4.82 -3.38 6.32
N PRO A 116 -4.44 -2.13 6.62
CA PRO A 116 -4.87 -0.97 5.84
C PRO A 116 -4.32 -0.97 4.41
N VAL A 117 -3.24 -1.71 4.13
CA VAL A 117 -2.65 -1.78 2.79
C VAL A 117 -2.44 -3.23 2.34
N LEU A 118 -2.80 -3.50 1.08
CA LEU A 118 -2.44 -4.71 0.35
C LEU A 118 -1.44 -4.39 -0.75
N LEU A 119 -0.32 -5.13 -0.80
CA LEU A 119 0.68 -5.01 -1.86
C LEU A 119 0.47 -6.11 -2.90
N GLY A 120 0.03 -5.73 -4.10
CA GLY A 120 -0.27 -6.65 -5.19
C GLY A 120 0.92 -6.96 -6.10
N ARG A 121 0.75 -7.93 -6.99
CA ARG A 121 1.79 -8.41 -7.91
C ARG A 121 2.40 -7.30 -8.79
N LYS A 122 1.65 -6.28 -9.21
CA LYS A 122 2.18 -5.14 -10.01
C LYS A 122 3.33 -4.45 -9.27
N PHE A 123 3.18 -4.23 -7.97
CA PHE A 123 4.24 -3.67 -7.12
C PHE A 123 5.35 -4.69 -6.85
N LEU A 124 4.99 -5.93 -6.50
CA LEU A 124 5.96 -6.95 -6.05
C LEU A 124 6.89 -7.45 -7.17
N SER A 125 6.38 -7.50 -8.41
CA SER A 125 7.10 -8.07 -9.55
C SER A 125 8.43 -7.39 -9.80
N ASN A 126 9.43 -8.20 -10.15
CA ASN A 126 10.81 -7.83 -10.42
C ASN A 126 11.60 -7.25 -9.24
N LYS A 127 11.00 -7.17 -8.03
CA LYS A 127 11.63 -6.58 -6.84
C LYS A 127 11.80 -7.61 -5.72
N PHE A 128 10.76 -8.42 -5.49
CA PHE A 128 10.68 -9.26 -4.31
C PHE A 128 10.39 -10.74 -4.61
N ILE A 129 10.83 -11.61 -3.70
CA ILE A 129 10.38 -13.00 -3.55
C ILE A 129 9.64 -13.07 -2.22
N VAL A 130 8.42 -13.62 -2.23
CA VAL A 130 7.59 -13.70 -1.02
C VAL A 130 7.82 -15.02 -0.32
N ASP A 131 8.26 -14.96 0.94
CA ASP A 131 8.34 -16.12 1.84
C ASP A 131 7.20 -16.04 2.88
N PRO A 132 6.20 -16.93 2.83
CA PRO A 132 5.06 -16.89 3.73
C PRO A 132 5.39 -17.28 5.18
N GLN A 133 6.59 -17.81 5.45
CA GLN A 133 7.04 -18.14 6.81
C GLN A 133 7.58 -16.91 7.57
N LEU A 134 7.91 -15.83 6.84
CA LEU A 134 8.55 -14.64 7.39
C LEU A 134 7.58 -13.47 7.52
N ILE A 135 7.87 -12.56 8.45
CA ILE A 135 7.15 -11.30 8.68
C ILE A 135 8.16 -10.19 9.03
N ASP A 136 7.80 -8.94 8.78
CA ASP A 136 8.51 -7.73 9.25
C ASP A 136 9.99 -7.64 8.87
N LEU A 137 10.39 -8.26 7.75
CA LEU A 137 11.79 -8.26 7.31
C LEU A 137 12.30 -6.86 6.96
N SER A 138 11.49 -6.06 6.26
CA SER A 138 11.85 -4.67 5.96
C SER A 138 11.95 -3.86 7.24
N PHE A 139 10.94 -3.94 8.11
CA PHE A 139 10.93 -3.25 9.40
C PHE A 139 12.16 -3.58 10.26
N ASN A 140 12.46 -4.87 10.46
CA ASN A 140 13.60 -5.32 11.26
C ASN A 140 14.95 -4.89 10.66
N ASN A 141 15.06 -4.83 9.33
CA ASN A 141 16.26 -4.33 8.66
C ASN A 141 16.52 -2.84 8.92
N GLN A 142 15.49 -2.02 9.19
CA GLN A 142 15.68 -0.62 9.56
C GLN A 142 16.23 -0.47 10.99
N HIS A 143 15.91 -1.40 11.89
CA HIS A 143 16.36 -1.35 13.28
C HIS A 143 17.77 -1.92 13.49
N GLN A 144 18.24 -2.83 12.63
CA GLN A 144 19.63 -3.33 12.69
C GLN A 144 20.69 -2.29 12.27
N THR A 145 20.29 -1.23 11.57
CA THR A 145 21.24 -0.17 11.14
C THR A 145 21.47 0.91 12.19
N ASN A 146 20.73 0.89 13.31
CA ASN A 146 20.83 1.89 14.38
C ASN A 146 21.59 1.40 15.63
N GLU A 147 22.14 0.18 15.62
CA GLU A 147 22.90 -0.39 16.75
C GLU A 147 24.42 -0.41 16.54
N HIS A 148 24.95 0.31 15.55
CA HIS A 148 26.40 0.44 15.29
C HIS A 148 26.85 1.90 15.22
#